data_AF-A0A8H7KTX4-F1
#
_entry.id   AF-A0A8H7KTX4-F1
#
_cell.length_a   1.000
_cell.length_b   1.000
_cell.length_c   1.000
_cell.angle_alpha   90.00
_cell.angle_beta   90.00
_cell.angle_gamma   90.00
#
_symmetry.space_group_name_H-M   'P 1'
#
loop_
_entity.id
_entity.type
_entity.pdbx_description
1 polymer ?
#
loop_
_entity_poly.entity_id
_entity_poly.type
_entity_poly.pdbx_seq_one_letter_code
_entity_poly.pdbx_strand_id
1 'polypeptide(L)'
;MSHKLSATIRHGLVNKAGITPQAHRLVGALLEDDRERHHCYFNDIGFHNHLSHHLLAAYDLGASAKLLQAINDDASDGVKILLPIRQGPPDLLETVTLGNWTEFLGKDNYYVAYLDFFLKEIEVNGAAKTLESFIFNPEANGNGSKMFSRFLGGLFHPMIQIGYGAEFGSDAMVAQGIAQVAVHPTFIPALFEPESTEATTGQPSLSLFEIIRQFYASDILVPVMPYDANISVLDHVRMAAEDGRPAAIRALVERWFSEEESNLDIGRKHAELTWFATLQLAGTGRPGREPRPDFFLMHVLTSSFFLPSLDALISHPEHRIRLLKGFLAAALFIGVTRGRPRINPDLLMSYTATPAPPNNAGAAPQCAASSSALGDPNDIEVTNPWDAIVESALHAPESHIVKAVRALYYAAQQFGATPAGGAPGALDAAGNETITGMRDADGTVFVRAAGVLMGQLGWVAHGQEAGSWDGSGLGWEAAWDGEAFKPRA
;
A
#
# COMPACT_ATOMS: atom_id res chain seq x y z
N MET A 1 23.52 -10.46 24.94
CA MET A 1 23.88 -10.83 23.56
C MET A 1 22.77 -10.28 22.68
N SER A 2 23.07 -9.48 21.66
CA SER A 2 22.07 -9.03 20.69
C SER A 2 21.59 -10.28 19.93
N HIS A 3 20.30 -10.59 20.03
CA HIS A 3 19.70 -11.70 19.29
C HIS A 3 19.66 -11.27 17.82
N LYS A 4 20.42 -11.96 16.97
CA LYS A 4 20.46 -11.65 15.54
C LYS A 4 19.75 -12.76 14.77
N LEU A 5 18.48 -12.51 14.45
CA LEU A 5 17.80 -13.27 13.40
C LEU A 5 18.51 -13.06 12.07
N SER A 6 18.47 -14.06 11.20
CA SER A 6 19.16 -14.05 9.90
C SER A 6 18.79 -12.83 9.06
N ALA A 7 19.80 -12.23 8.42
CA ALA A 7 19.61 -11.17 7.43
C ALA A 7 19.26 -11.72 6.02
N THR A 8 19.15 -13.04 5.88
CA THR A 8 18.82 -13.67 4.59
C THR A 8 17.37 -13.42 4.21
N ILE A 9 17.15 -13.05 2.96
CA ILE A 9 15.83 -12.90 2.37
C ILE A 9 15.63 -13.94 1.26
N ARG A 10 14.38 -14.22 0.90
CA ARG A 10 14.00 -14.92 -0.35
C ARG A 10 13.59 -13.92 -1.43
N HIS A 11 13.21 -14.40 -2.60
CA HIS A 11 12.62 -13.56 -3.64
C HIS A 11 11.21 -13.10 -3.26
N GLY A 12 10.82 -11.89 -3.68
CA GLY A 12 9.47 -11.36 -3.50
C GLY A 12 8.49 -11.91 -4.52
N LEU A 13 7.27 -11.36 -4.53
CA LEU A 13 6.18 -11.83 -5.38
C LEU A 13 6.38 -11.46 -6.87
N VAL A 14 7.04 -10.33 -7.18
CA VAL A 14 7.28 -9.92 -8.57
C VAL A 14 8.45 -10.69 -9.16
N ASN A 15 9.57 -10.75 -8.42
CA ASN A 15 10.79 -11.45 -8.78
C ASN A 15 11.20 -11.22 -10.26
N LYS A 16 11.29 -9.95 -10.68
CA LYS A 16 11.66 -9.61 -12.06
C LYS A 16 13.07 -10.10 -12.36
N ALA A 17 13.25 -10.70 -13.54
CA ALA A 17 14.57 -11.14 -14.00
C ALA A 17 15.59 -9.98 -14.01
N GLY A 18 16.82 -10.27 -13.58
CA GLY A 18 17.90 -9.28 -13.45
C GLY A 18 18.64 -9.34 -12.11
N ILE A 19 18.03 -9.97 -11.09
CA ILE A 19 18.64 -10.17 -9.78
C ILE A 19 19.91 -11.04 -9.88
N THR A 20 21.01 -10.55 -9.30
CA THR A 20 22.31 -11.23 -9.26
C THR A 20 22.68 -11.65 -7.83
N PRO A 21 23.59 -12.63 -7.65
CA PRO A 21 24.10 -12.98 -6.31
C PRO A 21 24.74 -11.80 -5.57
N GLN A 22 25.32 -10.84 -6.31
CA GLN A 22 25.88 -9.63 -5.72
C GLN A 22 24.79 -8.71 -5.17
N ALA A 23 23.75 -8.43 -5.97
CA ALA A 23 22.62 -7.61 -5.54
C ALA A 23 21.90 -8.24 -4.34
N HIS A 24 21.68 -9.55 -4.39
CA HIS A 24 21.04 -10.31 -3.31
C HIS A 24 21.81 -10.24 -1.98
N ARG A 25 23.14 -10.41 -2.01
CA ARG A 25 23.96 -10.25 -0.79
C ARG A 25 23.98 -8.81 -0.28
N LEU A 26 24.05 -7.84 -1.19
CA LEU A 26 24.10 -6.43 -0.82
C LEU A 26 22.80 -5.98 -0.15
N VAL A 27 21.63 -6.29 -0.74
CA VAL A 27 20.35 -5.86 -0.14
C VAL A 27 20.17 -6.44 1.26
N GLY A 28 20.53 -7.71 1.50
CA GLY A 28 20.50 -8.29 2.85
C GLY A 28 21.41 -7.55 3.84
N ALA A 29 22.60 -7.15 3.40
CA ALA A 29 23.53 -6.37 4.23
C ALA A 29 23.02 -4.94 4.52
N LEU A 30 22.40 -4.28 3.55
CA LEU A 30 21.83 -2.94 3.73
C LEU A 30 20.61 -2.96 4.66
N LEU A 31 19.76 -3.99 4.57
CA LEU A 31 18.63 -4.17 5.50
C LEU A 31 19.10 -4.41 6.94
N GLU A 32 20.17 -5.18 7.11
CA GLU A 32 20.82 -5.37 8.42
C GLU A 32 21.34 -4.04 8.98
N ASP A 33 22.06 -3.25 8.16
CA ASP A 33 22.60 -1.96 8.55
C ASP A 33 21.50 -0.96 8.95
N ASP A 34 20.42 -0.88 8.16
CA ASP A 34 19.26 -0.04 8.47
C ASP A 34 18.64 -0.42 9.82
N ARG A 35 18.44 -1.73 10.06
CA ARG A 35 17.91 -2.26 11.32
C ARG A 35 18.79 -1.94 12.52
N GLU A 36 20.12 -1.92 12.36
CA GLU A 36 21.05 -1.66 13.45
C GLU A 36 21.23 -0.17 13.75
N ARG A 37 20.96 0.70 12.78
CA ARG A 37 21.36 2.11 12.85
C ARG A 37 20.20 3.08 12.90
N HIS A 38 19.04 2.72 12.37
CA HIS A 38 17.94 3.65 12.21
C HIS A 38 16.71 3.24 13.01
N HIS A 39 15.94 4.26 13.39
CA HIS A 39 14.62 4.09 13.99
C HIS A 39 13.59 3.73 12.92
N CYS A 40 12.42 3.23 13.33
CA CYS A 40 11.28 3.06 12.41
C CYS A 40 10.66 4.38 11.93
N TYR A 41 11.15 5.52 12.45
CA TYR A 41 10.76 6.86 12.06
C TYR A 41 12.00 7.60 11.54
N PHE A 42 11.85 8.55 10.61
CA PHE A 42 12.94 9.41 10.17
C PHE A 42 12.88 10.83 10.77
N ASN A 43 11.84 11.17 11.54
CA ASN A 43 11.75 12.44 12.27
C ASN A 43 10.97 12.30 13.59
N ASP A 44 11.03 13.35 14.42
CA ASP A 44 10.42 13.37 15.77
C ASP A 44 8.90 13.60 15.75
N ILE A 45 8.29 13.82 14.57
CA ILE A 45 6.83 13.90 14.41
C ILE A 45 6.22 12.56 13.97
N GLY A 46 7.03 11.51 13.82
CA GLY A 46 6.57 10.13 13.60
C GLY A 46 6.39 9.73 12.14
N PHE A 47 7.08 10.38 11.19
CA PHE A 47 7.09 9.90 9.80
C PHE A 47 8.01 8.69 9.66
N HIS A 48 7.55 7.67 8.92
CA HIS A 48 8.15 6.34 8.89
C HIS A 48 9.40 6.27 8.03
N ASN A 49 10.43 5.54 8.46
CA ASN A 49 11.61 5.24 7.64
C ASN A 49 11.23 4.32 6.48
N HIS A 50 11.49 4.76 5.24
CA HIS A 50 11.16 4.04 4.00
C HIS A 50 12.33 3.30 3.36
N LEU A 51 13.56 3.41 3.87
CA LEU A 51 14.76 2.88 3.22
C LEU A 51 14.62 1.39 2.87
N SER A 52 14.24 0.56 3.85
CA SER A 52 14.04 -0.88 3.61
C SER A 52 12.95 -1.17 2.56
N HIS A 53 11.91 -0.32 2.49
CA HIS A 53 10.83 -0.47 1.51
C HIS A 53 11.31 -0.12 0.11
N HIS A 54 12.09 0.96 -0.03
CA HIS A 54 12.67 1.39 -1.30
C HIS A 54 13.62 0.30 -1.84
N LEU A 55 14.55 -0.17 -1.00
CA LEU A 55 15.51 -1.21 -1.36
C LEU A 55 14.84 -2.49 -1.84
N LEU A 56 13.84 -2.98 -1.10
CA LEU A 56 13.15 -4.22 -1.45
C LEU A 56 12.25 -4.08 -2.68
N ALA A 57 11.56 -2.94 -2.84
CA ALA A 57 10.76 -2.70 -4.03
C ALA A 57 11.62 -2.65 -5.29
N ALA A 58 12.75 -1.94 -5.24
CA ALA A 58 13.70 -1.85 -6.35
C ALA A 58 14.38 -3.22 -6.62
N TYR A 59 14.79 -3.93 -5.57
CA TYR A 59 15.39 -5.26 -5.67
C TYR A 59 14.47 -6.25 -6.39
N ASP A 60 13.18 -6.28 -6.05
CA ASP A 60 12.21 -7.20 -6.65
C ASP A 60 11.85 -6.87 -8.10
N LEU A 61 12.07 -5.60 -8.49
CA LEU A 61 12.02 -5.13 -9.88
C LEU A 61 13.36 -5.30 -10.62
N GLY A 62 14.34 -5.99 -10.02
CA GLY A 62 15.59 -6.36 -10.67
C GLY A 62 16.71 -5.31 -10.57
N ALA A 63 16.65 -4.41 -9.59
CA ALA A 63 17.72 -3.43 -9.36
C ALA A 63 19.10 -4.10 -9.21
N SER A 64 20.10 -3.50 -9.85
CA SER A 64 21.49 -3.93 -9.70
C SER A 64 22.03 -3.55 -8.31
N ALA A 65 23.12 -4.21 -7.89
CA ALA A 65 23.82 -3.86 -6.65
C ALA A 65 24.23 -2.36 -6.60
N LYS A 66 24.62 -1.79 -7.74
CA LYS A 66 25.00 -0.37 -7.81
C LYS A 66 23.81 0.56 -7.56
N LEU A 67 22.65 0.23 -8.11
CA LEU A 67 21.44 1.02 -7.90
C LEU A 67 20.95 0.89 -6.46
N LEU A 68 20.98 -0.31 -5.87
CA LEU A 68 20.66 -0.51 -4.46
C LEU A 68 21.57 0.28 -3.53
N GLN A 69 22.86 0.35 -3.83
CA GLN A 69 23.78 1.22 -3.08
C GLN A 69 23.41 2.69 -3.26
N ALA A 70 23.08 3.14 -4.46
CA ALA A 70 22.68 4.53 -4.70
C ALA A 70 21.40 4.90 -3.93
N ILE A 71 20.41 4.01 -3.88
CA ILE A 71 19.19 4.17 -3.05
C ILE A 71 19.56 4.30 -1.57
N ASN A 72 20.50 3.48 -1.09
CA ASN A 72 20.96 3.57 0.30
C ASN A 72 21.76 4.84 0.59
N ASP A 73 22.54 5.33 -0.37
CA ASP A 73 23.31 6.55 -0.20
C ASP A 73 22.39 7.80 -0.20
N ASP A 74 21.22 7.69 -0.86
CA ASP A 74 20.14 8.70 -0.90
C ASP A 74 19.00 8.41 0.11
N ALA A 75 19.21 7.49 1.06
CA ALA A 75 18.22 6.83 1.92
C ALA A 75 17.23 7.73 2.68
N SER A 76 17.42 9.03 2.63
CA SER A 76 16.66 9.98 3.39
C SER A 76 15.39 10.47 2.67
N ASP A 77 15.04 9.98 1.47
CA ASP A 77 13.83 10.37 0.71
C ASP A 77 13.65 11.91 0.68
N GLY A 78 14.75 12.65 0.49
CA GLY A 78 14.79 14.12 0.51
C GLY A 78 14.94 14.80 1.89
N VAL A 79 14.96 14.04 2.98
CA VAL A 79 15.34 14.50 4.33
C VAL A 79 16.88 14.49 4.46
N LYS A 80 17.50 15.14 5.45
CA LYS A 80 18.98 15.19 5.51
C LYS A 80 19.61 14.01 6.27
N ILE A 81 18.91 13.42 7.24
CA ILE A 81 19.43 12.38 8.13
C ILE A 81 18.26 11.53 8.66
N LEU A 82 18.32 10.19 8.55
CA LEU A 82 17.40 9.26 9.21
C LEU A 82 17.61 9.30 10.73
N LEU A 83 16.54 9.14 11.53
CA LEU A 83 16.72 9.12 12.98
C LEU A 83 17.58 7.92 13.40
N PRO A 84 18.58 8.14 14.27
CA PRO A 84 19.33 7.04 14.88
C PRO A 84 18.41 6.10 15.67
N ILE A 85 18.75 4.81 15.67
CA ILE A 85 18.01 3.75 16.37
C ILE A 85 17.75 4.07 17.84
N ARG A 86 18.69 4.74 18.52
CA ARG A 86 18.56 5.15 19.93
C ARG A 86 18.40 6.65 20.01
N GLN A 87 17.25 7.08 20.53
CA GLN A 87 17.03 8.44 20.99
C GLN A 87 17.24 8.50 22.51
N GLY A 88 18.30 9.16 22.97
CA GLY A 88 18.59 9.36 24.40
C GLY A 88 19.47 8.29 25.07
N PRO A 89 19.71 8.40 26.40
CA PRO A 89 20.64 7.52 27.12
C PRO A 89 20.14 6.07 27.20
N PRO A 90 20.99 5.07 26.87
CA PRO A 90 20.64 3.63 26.89
C PRO A 90 20.06 3.11 28.22
N ASP A 91 20.49 3.69 29.34
CA ASP A 91 20.36 3.10 30.68
C ASP A 91 19.09 3.56 31.43
N LEU A 92 18.19 4.27 30.75
CA LEU A 92 17.00 4.88 31.38
C LEU A 92 15.67 4.20 31.05
N LEU A 93 15.65 3.26 30.11
CA LEU A 93 14.42 2.58 29.70
C LEU A 93 14.32 1.18 30.33
N GLU A 94 13.11 0.85 30.80
CA GLU A 94 12.83 -0.48 31.32
C GLU A 94 12.89 -1.52 30.20
N THR A 95 13.33 -2.74 30.52
CA THR A 95 13.31 -3.84 29.57
C THR A 95 11.88 -4.31 29.33
N VAL A 96 11.49 -4.42 28.06
CA VAL A 96 10.20 -5.02 27.67
C VAL A 96 10.28 -6.54 27.82
N THR A 97 9.26 -7.10 28.47
CA THR A 97 9.09 -8.52 28.77
C THR A 97 7.64 -8.94 28.54
N LEU A 98 7.36 -10.25 28.51
CA LEU A 98 6.00 -10.76 28.40
C LEU A 98 5.07 -10.26 29.54
N GLY A 99 5.62 -9.91 30.70
CA GLY A 99 4.84 -9.44 31.85
C GLY A 99 4.44 -7.97 31.80
N ASN A 100 5.18 -7.12 31.08
CA ASN A 100 5.01 -5.66 31.08
C ASN A 100 4.90 -5.04 29.67
N TRP A 101 4.85 -5.85 28.60
CA TRP A 101 4.91 -5.32 27.23
C TRP A 101 3.80 -4.35 26.84
N THR A 102 2.67 -4.36 27.54
CA THR A 102 1.56 -3.42 27.28
C THR A 102 1.73 -2.05 27.94
N GLU A 103 2.69 -1.88 28.86
CA GLU A 103 2.86 -0.66 29.68
C GLU A 103 3.49 0.53 28.92
N PHE A 104 4.16 0.25 27.80
CA PHE A 104 4.92 1.23 27.03
C PHE A 104 4.37 1.48 25.62
N LEU A 105 3.16 0.97 25.33
CA LEU A 105 2.55 1.10 24.01
C LEU A 105 2.33 2.58 23.65
N GLY A 106 2.64 2.95 22.41
CA GLY A 106 2.54 4.32 21.91
C GLY A 106 3.71 5.24 22.28
N LYS A 107 4.76 4.72 22.94
CA LYS A 107 5.97 5.48 23.29
C LYS A 107 7.07 5.16 22.29
N ASP A 108 7.32 6.06 21.35
CA ASP A 108 8.33 5.94 20.29
C ASP A 108 9.73 5.59 20.80
N ASN A 109 10.16 6.20 21.90
CA ASN A 109 11.45 5.92 22.52
C ASN A 109 11.62 4.46 23.00
N TYR A 110 10.55 3.67 23.12
CA TYR A 110 10.61 2.23 23.43
C TYR A 110 10.79 1.33 22.21
N TYR A 111 10.90 1.86 20.99
CA TYR A 111 10.99 1.05 19.76
C TYR A 111 12.09 -0.02 19.83
N VAL A 112 13.29 0.34 20.28
CA VAL A 112 14.43 -0.59 20.38
C VAL A 112 14.16 -1.68 21.41
N ALA A 113 13.56 -1.33 22.55
CA ALA A 113 13.22 -2.31 23.58
C ALA A 113 12.15 -3.30 23.09
N TYR A 114 11.16 -2.81 22.33
CA TYR A 114 10.18 -3.67 21.66
C TYR A 114 10.82 -4.53 20.57
N LEU A 115 11.73 -3.99 19.76
CA LEU A 115 12.45 -4.76 18.75
C LEU A 115 13.24 -5.90 19.38
N ASP A 116 14.02 -5.63 20.43
CA ASP A 116 14.76 -6.66 21.18
C ASP A 116 13.83 -7.72 21.78
N PHE A 117 12.64 -7.33 22.25
CA PHE A 117 11.63 -8.25 22.76
C PHE A 117 11.06 -9.13 21.65
N PHE A 118 10.61 -8.56 20.53
CA PHE A 118 10.00 -9.32 19.45
C PHE A 118 10.99 -10.17 18.65
N LEU A 119 12.26 -9.78 18.57
CA LEU A 119 13.32 -10.65 18.04
C LEU A 119 13.41 -11.97 18.83
N LYS A 120 13.33 -11.90 20.17
CA LYS A 120 13.34 -13.08 21.05
C LYS A 120 12.05 -13.90 20.93
N GLU A 121 10.90 -13.23 20.90
CA GLU A 121 9.62 -13.94 20.74
C GLU A 121 9.56 -14.70 19.42
N ILE A 122 10.06 -14.13 18.32
CA ILE A 122 10.14 -14.81 17.03
C ILE A 122 11.17 -15.94 17.03
N GLU A 123 12.32 -15.78 17.68
CA GLU A 123 13.31 -16.87 17.82
C GLU A 123 12.71 -18.10 18.53
N VAL A 124 11.83 -17.88 19.51
CA VAL A 124 11.20 -18.96 20.30
C VAL A 124 9.95 -19.53 19.63
N ASN A 125 9.09 -18.68 19.08
CA ASN A 125 7.74 -19.05 18.63
C ASN A 125 7.56 -19.07 17.10
N GLY A 126 8.52 -18.51 16.35
CA GLY A 126 8.37 -18.22 14.93
C GLY A 126 7.54 -16.96 14.65
N ALA A 127 7.69 -16.42 13.44
CA ALA A 127 7.03 -15.17 13.02
C ALA A 127 5.49 -15.26 13.03
N ALA A 128 4.93 -16.35 12.48
CA ALA A 128 3.47 -16.54 12.38
C ALA A 128 2.78 -16.48 13.75
N LYS A 129 3.21 -17.34 14.68
CA LYS A 129 2.62 -17.42 16.03
C LYS A 129 2.84 -16.12 16.80
N THR A 130 3.99 -15.47 16.66
CA THR A 130 4.26 -14.18 17.32
C THR A 130 3.34 -13.09 16.80
N LEU A 131 3.20 -12.97 15.47
CA LEU A 131 2.29 -12.01 14.85
C LEU A 131 0.86 -12.20 15.36
N GLU A 132 0.33 -13.42 15.33
CA GLU A 132 -1.02 -13.72 15.79
C GLU A 132 -1.21 -13.41 17.28
N SER A 133 -0.24 -13.81 18.12
CA SER A 133 -0.31 -13.58 19.57
C SER A 133 -0.32 -12.10 19.96
N PHE A 134 0.47 -11.26 19.28
CA PHE A 134 0.67 -9.87 19.68
C PHE A 134 -0.13 -8.86 18.87
N ILE A 135 -0.75 -9.26 17.76
CA ILE A 135 -1.58 -8.37 16.93
C ILE A 135 -3.04 -8.77 16.95
N PHE A 136 -3.34 -10.05 16.75
CA PHE A 136 -4.70 -10.50 16.47
C PHE A 136 -5.44 -11.01 17.71
N ASN A 137 -4.75 -11.72 18.60
CA ASN A 137 -5.39 -12.34 19.75
C ASN A 137 -6.15 -11.33 20.64
N PRO A 138 -7.23 -11.76 21.31
CA PRO A 138 -8.01 -10.90 22.20
C PRO A 138 -7.17 -10.23 23.29
N GLU A 139 -6.18 -10.91 23.86
CA GLU A 139 -5.30 -10.41 24.91
C GLU A 139 -4.48 -9.18 24.44
N ALA A 140 -4.06 -9.18 23.17
CA ALA A 140 -3.35 -8.06 22.56
C ALA A 140 -4.27 -6.86 22.22
N ASN A 141 -5.59 -7.05 22.32
CA ASN A 141 -6.59 -6.05 21.95
C ASN A 141 -7.47 -5.59 23.13
N GLY A 142 -7.39 -6.27 24.27
CA GLY A 142 -8.03 -5.88 25.53
C GLY A 142 -7.27 -4.79 26.30
N ASN A 143 -7.87 -4.32 27.40
CA ASN A 143 -7.25 -3.40 28.38
C ASN A 143 -6.58 -2.14 27.79
N GLY A 144 -7.05 -1.65 26.65
CA GLY A 144 -6.52 -0.45 25.98
C GLY A 144 -5.33 -0.69 25.03
N SER A 145 -4.80 -1.91 24.92
CA SER A 145 -3.65 -2.23 24.07
C SER A 145 -3.93 -1.99 22.58
N LYS A 146 -5.08 -2.50 22.09
CA LYS A 146 -5.63 -2.25 20.74
C LYS A 146 -4.59 -2.47 19.62
N MET A 147 -3.78 -3.53 19.70
CA MET A 147 -2.67 -3.76 18.76
C MET A 147 -3.11 -3.88 17.31
N PHE A 148 -4.28 -4.48 17.03
CA PHE A 148 -4.82 -4.57 15.68
C PHE A 148 -5.15 -3.19 15.08
N SER A 149 -5.61 -2.24 15.91
CA SER A 149 -5.85 -0.86 15.49
C SER A 149 -4.54 -0.13 15.19
N ARG A 150 -3.49 -0.35 15.99
CA ARG A 150 -2.15 0.21 15.74
C ARG A 150 -1.52 -0.36 14.47
N PHE A 151 -1.75 -1.64 14.20
CA PHE A 151 -1.25 -2.36 13.02
C PHE A 151 -1.72 -1.76 11.69
N LEU A 152 -2.96 -1.27 11.64
CA LEU A 152 -3.54 -0.60 10.47
C LEU A 152 -3.36 0.93 10.50
N GLY A 153 -2.62 1.46 11.47
CA GLY A 153 -2.41 2.88 11.65
C GLY A 153 -1.35 3.48 10.72
N GLY A 154 -1.25 4.80 10.75
CA GLY A 154 -0.16 5.54 10.09
C GLY A 154 -0.11 5.34 8.59
N LEU A 155 -1.25 5.23 7.90
CA LEU A 155 -1.31 4.83 6.48
C LEU A 155 -0.71 3.43 6.23
N PHE A 156 -1.02 2.48 7.12
CA PHE A 156 -0.61 1.08 7.07
C PHE A 156 0.88 0.80 7.25
N HIS A 157 1.73 1.75 7.65
CA HIS A 157 3.18 1.52 7.70
C HIS A 157 3.61 0.34 8.58
N PRO A 158 3.04 0.11 9.78
CA PRO A 158 3.35 -1.10 10.54
C PRO A 158 2.98 -2.39 9.77
N MET A 159 1.83 -2.41 9.10
CA MET A 159 1.43 -3.51 8.23
C MET A 159 2.35 -3.66 7.01
N ILE A 160 2.78 -2.58 6.38
CA ILE A 160 3.72 -2.59 5.24
C ILE A 160 5.05 -3.21 5.68
N GLN A 161 5.59 -2.81 6.84
CA GLN A 161 6.84 -3.37 7.38
C GLN A 161 6.74 -4.88 7.60
N ILE A 162 5.66 -5.34 8.24
CA ILE A 162 5.38 -6.77 8.44
C ILE A 162 5.17 -7.47 7.08
N GLY A 163 4.50 -6.81 6.14
CA GLY A 163 4.23 -7.30 4.79
C GLY A 163 5.50 -7.59 3.99
N TYR A 164 6.48 -6.68 4.03
CA TYR A 164 7.81 -6.91 3.47
C TYR A 164 8.51 -8.09 4.15
N GLY A 165 8.44 -8.20 5.48
CA GLY A 165 8.97 -9.35 6.21
C GLY A 165 8.35 -10.67 5.77
N ALA A 166 7.02 -10.73 5.66
CA ALA A 166 6.28 -11.91 5.22
C ALA A 166 6.61 -12.30 3.76
N GLU A 167 6.65 -11.31 2.87
CA GLU A 167 6.96 -11.51 1.45
C GLU A 167 8.38 -12.08 1.28
N PHE A 168 9.37 -11.37 1.80
CA PHE A 168 10.78 -11.69 1.62
C PHE A 168 11.30 -12.73 2.63
N GLY A 169 10.42 -13.31 3.46
CA GLY A 169 10.78 -14.35 4.43
C GLY A 169 11.77 -13.86 5.49
N SER A 170 11.67 -12.59 5.88
CA SER A 170 12.56 -11.94 6.85
C SER A 170 11.87 -11.82 8.21
N ASP A 171 12.14 -12.80 9.08
CA ASP A 171 11.68 -12.81 10.48
C ASP A 171 12.16 -11.57 11.26
N ALA A 172 13.36 -11.10 10.92
CA ALA A 172 13.93 -9.84 11.39
C ALA A 172 13.01 -8.63 11.11
N MET A 173 12.50 -8.52 9.89
CA MET A 173 11.62 -7.43 9.49
C MET A 173 10.22 -7.59 10.07
N VAL A 174 9.73 -8.82 10.25
CA VAL A 174 8.49 -9.07 11.00
C VAL A 174 8.63 -8.53 12.42
N ALA A 175 9.75 -8.78 13.11
CA ALA A 175 10.00 -8.21 14.45
C ALA A 175 10.02 -6.67 14.42
N GLN A 176 10.72 -6.05 13.45
CA GLN A 176 10.71 -4.58 13.27
C GLN A 176 9.30 -4.02 13.09
N GLY A 177 8.47 -4.70 12.31
CA GLY A 177 7.09 -4.32 12.07
C GLY A 177 6.22 -4.44 13.31
N ILE A 178 6.31 -5.55 14.07
CA ILE A 178 5.55 -5.70 15.33
C ILE A 178 6.02 -4.67 16.38
N ALA A 179 7.32 -4.38 16.46
CA ALA A 179 7.86 -3.31 17.30
C ALA A 179 7.31 -1.93 16.88
N GLN A 180 7.22 -1.68 15.58
CA GLN A 180 6.59 -0.48 15.04
C GLN A 180 5.11 -0.39 15.42
N VAL A 181 4.36 -1.51 15.40
CA VAL A 181 2.97 -1.55 15.92
C VAL A 181 2.91 -1.11 17.38
N ALA A 182 3.82 -1.62 18.21
CA ALA A 182 3.81 -1.35 19.65
C ALA A 182 3.99 0.14 19.98
N VAL A 183 4.84 0.85 19.22
CA VAL A 183 5.09 2.28 19.44
C VAL A 183 4.14 3.21 18.70
N HIS A 184 3.40 2.71 17.70
CA HIS A 184 2.47 3.51 16.92
C HIS A 184 1.20 3.85 17.72
N PRO A 185 0.62 5.07 17.64
CA PRO A 185 -0.68 5.38 18.26
C PRO A 185 -1.82 4.52 17.71
N THR A 186 -2.94 4.45 18.42
CA THR A 186 -4.13 3.76 17.89
C THR A 186 -4.72 4.51 16.71
N PHE A 187 -5.21 3.77 15.70
CA PHE A 187 -5.91 4.32 14.55
C PHE A 187 -7.39 3.97 14.64
N ILE A 188 -8.21 4.98 14.95
CA ILE A 188 -9.68 4.93 15.06
C ILE A 188 -10.18 3.53 15.52
N PRO A 189 -9.96 3.13 16.80
CA PRO A 189 -10.29 1.79 17.27
C PRO A 189 -11.72 1.33 16.95
N ALA A 190 -12.66 2.28 16.91
CA ALA A 190 -14.04 2.07 16.52
C ALA A 190 -14.20 1.51 15.08
N LEU A 191 -13.19 1.49 14.21
CA LEU A 191 -13.29 0.77 12.92
C LEU A 191 -13.15 -0.74 13.07
N PHE A 192 -12.60 -1.23 14.17
CA PHE A 192 -12.13 -2.61 14.31
C PHE A 192 -12.70 -3.35 15.52
N GLU A 193 -13.58 -2.70 16.27
CA GLU A 193 -14.26 -3.32 17.40
C GLU A 193 -15.33 -4.30 16.89
N PRO A 194 -15.40 -5.52 17.44
CA PRO A 194 -16.45 -6.45 17.09
C PRO A 194 -17.80 -5.87 17.52
N GLU A 195 -18.80 -5.91 16.62
CA GLU A 195 -20.14 -5.49 16.97
C GLU A 195 -20.88 -6.58 17.77
N SER A 196 -21.72 -6.15 18.70
CA SER A 196 -22.78 -6.98 19.26
C SER A 196 -23.98 -6.99 18.31
N THR A 197 -23.80 -7.45 17.08
CA THR A 197 -24.89 -7.55 16.11
C THR A 197 -25.42 -8.97 16.02
N GLU A 198 -26.74 -9.08 15.93
CA GLU A 198 -27.41 -10.32 15.52
C GLU A 198 -26.81 -10.72 14.16
N ALA A 199 -26.24 -11.92 14.11
CA ALA A 199 -25.62 -12.48 12.92
C ALA A 199 -26.53 -12.29 11.70
N THR A 200 -25.95 -11.85 10.58
CA THR A 200 -26.63 -11.84 9.27
C THR A 200 -26.76 -13.28 8.74
N THR A 201 -27.47 -14.13 9.50
CA THR A 201 -27.65 -15.54 9.17
C THR A 201 -28.44 -15.65 7.86
N GLY A 202 -27.84 -16.28 6.85
CA GLY A 202 -28.50 -16.63 5.59
C GLY A 202 -28.53 -15.56 4.49
N GLN A 203 -27.76 -14.47 4.60
CA GLN A 203 -27.58 -13.51 3.49
C GLN A 203 -26.26 -13.79 2.74
N PRO A 204 -26.25 -13.77 1.39
CA PRO A 204 -25.01 -13.90 0.63
C PRO A 204 -24.11 -12.69 0.86
N SER A 205 -22.80 -12.93 0.81
CA SER A 205 -21.81 -11.84 0.81
C SER A 205 -21.96 -10.99 -0.45
N LEU A 206 -21.64 -9.70 -0.31
CA LEU A 206 -21.55 -8.78 -1.43
C LEU A 206 -20.14 -8.81 -2.02
N SER A 207 -20.02 -8.46 -3.31
CA SER A 207 -18.73 -8.10 -3.89
C SER A 207 -18.25 -6.75 -3.35
N LEU A 208 -16.94 -6.50 -3.40
CA LEU A 208 -16.39 -5.23 -2.95
C LEU A 208 -16.99 -4.03 -3.71
N PHE A 209 -17.22 -4.12 -5.02
CA PHE A 209 -17.80 -3.00 -5.77
C PHE A 209 -19.28 -2.74 -5.44
N GLU A 210 -20.03 -3.75 -5.00
CA GLU A 210 -21.35 -3.54 -4.40
C GLU A 210 -21.26 -2.83 -3.05
N ILE A 211 -20.25 -3.14 -2.25
CA ILE A 211 -19.93 -2.37 -1.03
C ILE A 211 -19.59 -0.92 -1.37
N ILE A 212 -18.77 -0.67 -2.39
CA ILE A 212 -18.42 0.69 -2.85
C ILE A 212 -19.65 1.45 -3.33
N ARG A 213 -20.57 0.79 -4.06
CA ARG A 213 -21.84 1.41 -4.48
C ARG A 213 -22.66 1.86 -3.26
N GLN A 214 -22.74 1.06 -2.21
CA GLN A 214 -23.42 1.44 -0.97
C GLN A 214 -22.68 2.52 -0.18
N PHE A 215 -21.36 2.46 -0.13
CA PHE A 215 -20.50 3.50 0.44
C PHE A 215 -20.77 4.86 -0.22
N TYR A 216 -20.94 4.88 -1.54
CA TYR A 216 -21.28 6.08 -2.29
C TYR A 216 -22.69 6.58 -2.06
N ALA A 217 -23.66 5.69 -1.88
CA ALA A 217 -25.07 6.02 -1.61
C ALA A 217 -25.35 6.40 -0.15
N SER A 218 -24.39 6.22 0.77
CA SER A 218 -24.60 6.50 2.19
C SER A 218 -24.67 8.00 2.50
N ASP A 219 -25.70 8.39 3.26
CA ASP A 219 -25.87 9.73 3.82
C ASP A 219 -25.01 9.98 5.06
N ILE A 220 -24.50 8.92 5.70
CA ILE A 220 -23.60 9.02 6.87
C ILE A 220 -22.15 9.18 6.41
N LEU A 221 -21.73 8.40 5.41
CA LEU A 221 -20.35 8.36 4.94
C LEU A 221 -20.02 9.52 4.00
N VAL A 222 -20.58 10.69 4.26
CA VAL A 222 -20.25 11.94 3.56
C VAL A 222 -18.92 12.50 4.07
N PRO A 223 -18.13 13.16 3.21
CA PRO A 223 -16.89 13.79 3.64
C PRO A 223 -17.16 14.92 4.65
N VAL A 224 -16.13 15.28 5.41
CA VAL A 224 -16.17 16.45 6.30
C VAL A 224 -16.32 17.72 5.46
N MET A 225 -17.24 18.61 5.86
CA MET A 225 -17.57 19.85 5.14
C MET A 225 -17.55 21.06 6.09
N PRO A 226 -17.17 22.26 5.60
CA PRO A 226 -16.64 22.54 4.26
C PRO A 226 -15.22 21.97 4.05
N TYR A 227 -14.79 21.87 2.80
CA TYR A 227 -13.38 21.58 2.49
C TYR A 227 -12.51 22.74 2.96
N ASP A 228 -11.46 22.44 3.72
CA ASP A 228 -10.43 23.41 4.12
C ASP A 228 -9.05 22.79 3.94
N ALA A 229 -8.31 23.30 2.96
CA ALA A 229 -6.97 22.85 2.61
C ALA A 229 -5.92 23.14 3.71
N ASN A 230 -6.25 23.96 4.71
CA ASN A 230 -5.34 24.34 5.80
C ASN A 230 -5.48 23.45 7.04
N ILE A 231 -6.50 22.59 7.09
CA ILE A 231 -6.69 21.66 8.21
C ILE A 231 -5.60 20.59 8.14
N SER A 232 -4.98 20.31 9.29
CA SER A 232 -3.98 19.24 9.38
C SER A 232 -4.61 17.88 9.07
N VAL A 233 -3.83 16.98 8.47
CA VAL A 233 -4.27 15.60 8.17
C VAL A 233 -4.81 14.91 9.43
N LEU A 234 -4.17 15.12 10.58
CA LEU A 234 -4.58 14.51 11.84
C LEU A 234 -5.93 15.05 12.32
N ASP A 235 -6.14 16.36 12.27
CA ASP A 235 -7.42 16.96 12.66
C ASP A 235 -8.55 16.51 11.73
N HIS A 236 -8.27 16.42 10.43
CA HIS A 236 -9.22 15.90 9.47
C HIS A 236 -9.60 14.44 9.75
N VAL A 237 -8.62 13.58 10.08
CA VAL A 237 -8.86 12.19 10.50
C VAL A 237 -9.73 12.15 11.76
N ARG A 238 -9.50 13.03 12.73
CA ARG A 238 -10.32 13.11 13.95
C ARG A 238 -11.76 13.49 13.62
N MET A 239 -11.97 14.52 12.81
CA MET A 239 -13.31 14.95 12.38
C MET A 239 -14.03 13.85 11.59
N ALA A 240 -13.31 13.14 10.71
CA ALA A 240 -13.88 12.04 9.93
C ALA A 240 -14.26 10.81 10.79
N ALA A 241 -13.71 10.69 12.00
CA ALA A 241 -14.05 9.64 12.95
C ALA A 241 -15.35 9.90 13.74
N GLU A 242 -15.93 11.09 13.59
CA GLU A 242 -17.17 11.48 14.26
C GLU A 242 -18.43 11.11 13.45
N ASP A 243 -19.60 11.50 13.95
CA ASP A 243 -20.94 11.31 13.33
C ASP A 243 -21.30 9.88 12.92
N GLY A 244 -20.78 8.88 13.64
CA GLY A 244 -21.12 7.47 13.40
C GLY A 244 -20.51 6.85 12.14
N ARG A 245 -19.61 7.56 11.44
CA ARG A 245 -18.93 7.05 10.24
C ARG A 245 -18.16 5.74 10.48
N PRO A 246 -17.43 5.55 11.60
CA PRO A 246 -16.76 4.27 11.85
C PRO A 246 -17.74 3.08 11.93
N ALA A 247 -18.88 3.25 12.61
CA ALA A 247 -19.91 2.21 12.70
C ALA A 247 -20.54 1.91 11.33
N ALA A 248 -20.84 2.94 10.54
CA ALA A 248 -21.38 2.76 9.19
C ALA A 248 -20.37 2.06 8.25
N ILE A 249 -19.07 2.31 8.38
CA ILE A 249 -18.02 1.58 7.65
C ILE A 249 -18.00 0.11 8.08
N ARG A 250 -18.00 -0.18 9.38
CA ARG A 250 -18.02 -1.58 9.87
C ARG A 250 -19.22 -2.36 9.34
N ALA A 251 -20.41 -1.76 9.40
CA ALA A 251 -21.64 -2.38 8.90
C ALA A 251 -21.56 -2.71 7.40
N LEU A 252 -20.89 -1.89 6.59
CA LEU A 252 -20.62 -2.21 5.19
C LEU A 252 -19.61 -3.34 5.02
N VAL A 253 -18.50 -3.29 5.75
CA VAL A 253 -17.44 -4.31 5.69
C VAL A 253 -17.94 -5.68 6.11
N GLU A 254 -18.85 -5.75 7.09
CA GLU A 254 -19.41 -7.02 7.54
C GLU A 254 -20.17 -7.74 6.42
N ARG A 255 -20.84 -6.99 5.54
CA ARG A 255 -21.55 -7.53 4.37
C ARG A 255 -20.63 -8.06 3.27
N TRP A 256 -19.34 -7.76 3.33
CA TRP A 256 -18.37 -8.25 2.36
C TRP A 256 -18.03 -9.72 2.58
N PHE A 257 -18.33 -10.29 3.75
CA PHE A 257 -18.18 -11.71 4.05
C PHE A 257 -19.53 -12.31 4.45
N SER A 258 -19.70 -13.62 4.27
CA SER A 258 -20.82 -14.37 4.84
C SER A 258 -20.29 -15.44 5.80
N GLU A 259 -21.16 -15.98 6.66
CA GLU A 259 -20.78 -17.06 7.60
C GLU A 259 -20.36 -18.35 6.89
N GLU A 260 -20.77 -18.53 5.63
CA GLU A 260 -20.49 -19.72 4.81
C GLU A 260 -19.25 -19.57 3.93
N GLU A 261 -18.61 -18.39 3.88
CA GLU A 261 -17.40 -18.19 3.07
C GLU A 261 -16.23 -19.00 3.64
N SER A 262 -15.66 -19.84 2.77
CA SER A 262 -14.51 -20.70 3.10
C SER A 262 -13.19 -20.02 2.73
N ASN A 263 -12.06 -20.61 3.12
CA ASN A 263 -10.73 -20.14 2.70
C ASN A 263 -10.56 -19.99 1.17
N LEU A 264 -11.43 -20.62 0.36
CA LEU A 264 -11.40 -20.50 -1.11
C LEU A 264 -11.78 -19.09 -1.61
N ASP A 265 -12.52 -18.30 -0.84
CA ASP A 265 -12.95 -16.96 -1.26
C ASP A 265 -11.88 -15.88 -1.03
N ILE A 266 -10.89 -16.13 -0.17
CA ILE A 266 -9.82 -15.17 0.15
C ILE A 266 -9.05 -14.69 -1.08
N GLY A 267 -8.76 -15.59 -2.03
CA GLY A 267 -8.10 -15.22 -3.29
C GLY A 267 -8.93 -14.24 -4.12
N ARG A 268 -10.25 -14.41 -4.16
CA ARG A 268 -11.17 -13.46 -4.80
C ARG A 268 -11.18 -12.12 -4.06
N LYS A 269 -11.19 -12.11 -2.73
CA LYS A 269 -11.15 -10.87 -1.93
C LYS A 269 -9.85 -10.08 -2.15
N HIS A 270 -8.70 -10.76 -2.28
CA HIS A 270 -7.44 -10.12 -2.68
C HIS A 270 -7.53 -9.48 -4.07
N ALA A 271 -8.12 -10.20 -5.03
CA ALA A 271 -8.30 -9.67 -6.37
C ALA A 271 -9.22 -8.44 -6.36
N GLU A 272 -10.39 -8.52 -5.70
CA GLU A 272 -11.31 -7.39 -5.54
C GLU A 272 -10.59 -6.15 -4.95
N LEU A 273 -9.80 -6.31 -3.87
CA LEU A 273 -9.03 -5.21 -3.27
C LEU A 273 -7.97 -4.63 -4.21
N THR A 274 -7.29 -5.47 -4.99
CA THR A 274 -6.26 -5.02 -5.96
C THR A 274 -6.88 -4.16 -7.06
N TRP A 275 -8.01 -4.59 -7.61
CA TRP A 275 -8.78 -3.83 -8.61
C TRP A 275 -9.32 -2.54 -8.01
N PHE A 276 -9.92 -2.61 -6.82
CA PHE A 276 -10.43 -1.44 -6.11
C PHE A 276 -9.34 -0.41 -5.84
N ALA A 277 -8.19 -0.80 -5.29
CA ALA A 277 -7.13 0.13 -4.95
C ALA A 277 -6.51 0.78 -6.20
N THR A 278 -6.38 0.03 -7.30
CA THR A 278 -5.93 0.56 -8.60
C THR A 278 -6.90 1.62 -9.13
N LEU A 279 -8.20 1.30 -9.15
CA LEU A 279 -9.24 2.21 -9.61
C LEU A 279 -9.41 3.42 -8.68
N GLN A 280 -9.22 3.25 -7.37
CA GLN A 280 -9.28 4.32 -6.40
C GLN A 280 -8.14 5.32 -6.60
N LEU A 281 -6.93 4.86 -6.93
CA LEU A 281 -5.79 5.73 -7.19
C LEU A 281 -5.88 6.44 -8.55
N ALA A 282 -6.12 5.69 -9.63
CA ALA A 282 -5.99 6.20 -11.00
C ALA A 282 -7.33 6.53 -11.69
N GLY A 283 -8.45 6.04 -11.15
CA GLY A 283 -9.80 6.24 -11.67
C GLY A 283 -10.60 7.34 -10.97
N THR A 284 -10.00 8.14 -10.09
CA THR A 284 -10.72 9.18 -9.31
C THR A 284 -10.47 10.61 -9.79
N GLY A 285 -9.80 10.77 -10.93
CA GLY A 285 -9.58 12.08 -11.56
C GLY A 285 -10.84 12.69 -12.19
N ARG A 286 -10.65 13.83 -12.88
CA ARG A 286 -11.74 14.52 -13.59
C ARG A 286 -11.53 14.50 -15.10
N PRO A 287 -12.55 14.17 -15.90
CA PRO A 287 -12.46 14.31 -17.35
C PRO A 287 -12.07 15.75 -17.76
N GLY A 288 -11.05 15.86 -18.62
CA GLY A 288 -10.53 17.16 -19.12
C GLY A 288 -9.64 17.93 -18.14
N ARG A 289 -9.19 17.29 -17.06
CA ARG A 289 -8.19 17.83 -16.12
C ARG A 289 -6.97 16.94 -16.05
N GLU A 290 -5.87 17.48 -15.55
CA GLU A 290 -4.66 16.68 -15.34
C GLU A 290 -4.94 15.63 -14.26
N PRO A 291 -4.46 14.39 -14.43
CA PRO A 291 -4.45 13.42 -13.35
C PRO A 291 -3.69 13.95 -12.13
N ARG A 292 -4.19 13.68 -10.93
CA ARG A 292 -3.54 14.08 -9.67
C ARG A 292 -3.46 12.85 -8.77
N PRO A 293 -2.37 12.09 -8.77
CA PRO A 293 -2.29 10.87 -7.97
C PRO A 293 -2.20 11.21 -6.48
N ASP A 294 -3.22 10.81 -5.69
CA ASP A 294 -3.33 11.16 -4.27
C ASP A 294 -2.39 10.30 -3.40
N PHE A 295 -1.61 10.98 -2.54
CA PHE A 295 -0.64 10.37 -1.63
C PHE A 295 -1.28 9.32 -0.72
N PHE A 296 -2.49 9.55 -0.21
CA PHE A 296 -3.16 8.65 0.74
C PHE A 296 -3.80 7.46 0.04
N LEU A 297 -4.38 7.65 -1.15
CA LEU A 297 -4.98 6.57 -1.92
C LEU A 297 -3.91 5.61 -2.46
N MET A 298 -2.71 6.12 -2.78
CA MET A 298 -1.59 5.25 -3.16
C MET A 298 -1.17 4.32 -2.01
N HIS A 299 -1.29 4.75 -0.74
CA HIS A 299 -1.01 3.85 0.39
C HIS A 299 -1.97 2.66 0.42
N VAL A 300 -3.23 2.83 -0.01
CA VAL A 300 -4.16 1.70 -0.15
C VAL A 300 -3.64 0.72 -1.21
N LEU A 301 -3.20 1.20 -2.38
CA LEU A 301 -2.63 0.36 -3.44
C LEU A 301 -1.35 -0.36 -3.03
N THR A 302 -0.38 0.37 -2.50
CA THR A 302 0.92 -0.20 -2.11
C THR A 302 0.81 -1.15 -0.94
N SER A 303 -0.19 -0.96 -0.06
CA SER A 303 -0.44 -1.84 1.07
C SER A 303 -1.27 -3.06 0.70
N SER A 304 -2.20 -2.96 -0.25
CA SER A 304 -3.00 -4.12 -0.70
C SER A 304 -2.13 -5.22 -1.31
N PHE A 305 -1.00 -4.83 -1.90
CA PHE A 305 0.00 -5.75 -2.44
C PHE A 305 0.54 -6.77 -1.41
N PHE A 306 0.59 -6.42 -0.12
CA PHE A 306 1.11 -7.31 0.92
C PHE A 306 0.10 -8.31 1.45
N LEU A 307 -1.20 -8.15 1.13
CA LEU A 307 -2.25 -9.01 1.68
C LEU A 307 -2.01 -10.50 1.38
N PRO A 308 -1.63 -10.94 0.17
CA PRO A 308 -1.32 -12.34 -0.08
C PRO A 308 -0.16 -12.88 0.77
N SER A 309 0.89 -12.07 1.00
CA SER A 309 2.05 -12.48 1.81
C SER A 309 1.70 -12.58 3.30
N LEU A 310 0.94 -11.61 3.83
CA LEU A 310 0.45 -11.63 5.20
C LEU A 310 -0.52 -12.79 5.43
N ASP A 311 -1.43 -13.00 4.47
CA ASP A 311 -2.39 -14.10 4.47
C ASP A 311 -1.69 -15.47 4.51
N ALA A 312 -0.58 -15.64 3.77
CA ALA A 312 0.23 -16.85 3.81
C ALA A 312 1.02 -17.03 5.12
N LEU A 313 1.29 -15.94 5.86
CA LEU A 313 1.96 -15.98 7.16
C LEU A 313 1.00 -16.28 8.32
N ILE A 314 -0.26 -15.85 8.21
CA ILE A 314 -1.28 -16.02 9.24
C ILE A 314 -1.89 -17.43 9.15
N SER A 315 -1.83 -18.19 10.24
CA SER A 315 -2.29 -19.58 10.25
C SER A 315 -3.79 -19.72 10.50
N HIS A 316 -4.39 -18.82 11.28
CA HIS A 316 -5.79 -18.91 11.69
C HIS A 316 -6.73 -18.22 10.68
N PRO A 317 -7.73 -18.93 10.11
CA PRO A 317 -8.68 -18.35 9.15
C PRO A 317 -9.40 -17.09 9.63
N GLU A 318 -9.79 -17.04 10.90
CA GLU A 318 -10.45 -15.89 11.51
C GLU A 318 -9.55 -14.64 11.53
N HIS A 319 -8.24 -14.81 11.70
CA HIS A 319 -7.27 -13.72 11.66
C HIS A 319 -7.07 -13.23 10.22
N ARG A 320 -7.08 -14.14 9.24
CA ARG A 320 -7.03 -13.81 7.80
C ARG A 320 -8.25 -12.99 7.38
N ILE A 321 -9.45 -13.41 7.78
CA ILE A 321 -10.70 -12.65 7.55
C ILE A 321 -10.62 -11.30 8.25
N ARG A 322 -10.17 -11.25 9.51
CA ARG A 322 -10.01 -10.01 10.27
C ARG A 322 -9.03 -9.04 9.61
N LEU A 323 -7.91 -9.53 9.05
CA LEU A 323 -6.97 -8.72 8.28
C LEU A 323 -7.67 -8.06 7.09
N LEU A 324 -8.40 -8.82 6.28
CA LEU A 324 -9.09 -8.30 5.10
C LEU A 324 -10.18 -7.30 5.46
N LYS A 325 -11.02 -7.62 6.45
CA LYS A 325 -12.05 -6.70 6.95
C LYS A 325 -11.43 -5.41 7.49
N GLY A 326 -10.38 -5.53 8.31
CA GLY A 326 -9.66 -4.38 8.86
C GLY A 326 -9.03 -3.51 7.77
N PHE A 327 -8.36 -4.12 6.80
CA PHE A 327 -7.79 -3.42 5.65
C PHE A 327 -8.85 -2.63 4.88
N LEU A 328 -9.98 -3.28 4.54
CA LEU A 328 -11.07 -2.62 3.83
C LEU A 328 -11.67 -1.47 4.66
N ALA A 329 -11.91 -1.67 5.96
CA ALA A 329 -12.44 -0.63 6.84
C ALA A 329 -11.52 0.60 6.85
N ALA A 330 -10.21 0.39 6.98
CA ALA A 330 -9.22 1.47 6.91
C ALA A 330 -9.19 2.15 5.53
N ALA A 331 -9.26 1.40 4.44
CA ALA A 331 -9.27 1.94 3.08
C ALA A 331 -10.52 2.79 2.79
N LEU A 332 -11.71 2.35 3.24
CA LEU A 332 -12.95 3.13 3.15
C LEU A 332 -12.88 4.40 3.99
N PHE A 333 -12.33 4.30 5.21
CA PHE A 333 -12.13 5.44 6.09
C PHE A 333 -11.18 6.48 5.49
N ILE A 334 -10.05 6.04 4.93
CA ILE A 334 -9.15 6.90 4.15
C ILE A 334 -9.94 7.54 3.01
N GLY A 335 -10.73 6.78 2.25
CA GLY A 335 -11.61 7.32 1.22
C GLY A 335 -12.49 8.48 1.70
N VAL A 336 -13.11 8.38 2.88
CA VAL A 336 -13.87 9.49 3.50
C VAL A 336 -12.97 10.70 3.76
N THR A 337 -11.80 10.50 4.37
CA THR A 337 -10.83 11.56 4.68
C THR A 337 -10.23 12.23 3.44
N ARG A 338 -10.40 11.61 2.26
CA ARG A 338 -9.98 12.15 0.96
C ARG A 338 -11.14 12.73 0.14
N GLY A 339 -12.30 12.93 0.76
CA GLY A 339 -13.44 13.60 0.15
C GLY A 339 -14.46 12.64 -0.44
N ARG A 340 -14.31 11.34 -0.18
CA ARG A 340 -15.07 10.26 -0.82
C ARG A 340 -14.99 10.33 -2.36
N PRO A 341 -13.78 10.30 -2.95
CA PRO A 341 -13.63 10.39 -4.40
C PRO A 341 -14.35 9.21 -5.09
N ARG A 342 -15.01 9.52 -6.21
CA ARG A 342 -15.79 8.55 -6.99
C ARG A 342 -14.88 7.90 -8.02
N ILE A 343 -14.82 6.57 -7.99
CA ILE A 343 -14.16 5.78 -9.01
C ILE A 343 -14.91 5.92 -10.33
N ASN A 344 -14.16 6.14 -11.40
CA ASN A 344 -14.60 6.27 -12.78
C ASN A 344 -13.72 5.36 -13.65
N PRO A 345 -14.16 4.10 -13.88
CA PRO A 345 -13.46 3.15 -14.74
C PRO A 345 -13.33 3.65 -16.18
N ASP A 346 -14.36 4.30 -16.74
CA ASP A 346 -14.32 4.87 -18.09
C ASP A 346 -13.19 5.89 -18.25
N LEU A 347 -12.98 6.73 -17.23
CA LEU A 347 -11.88 7.68 -17.20
C LEU A 347 -10.54 6.95 -17.27
N LEU A 348 -10.32 5.92 -16.45
CA LEU A 348 -9.07 5.16 -16.46
C LEU A 348 -8.87 4.45 -17.80
N MET A 349 -9.93 3.84 -18.34
CA MET A 349 -9.91 3.16 -19.64
C MET A 349 -9.70 4.12 -20.82
N SER A 350 -9.94 5.42 -20.63
CA SER A 350 -9.68 6.43 -21.66
C SER A 350 -8.20 6.81 -21.84
N TYR A 351 -7.32 6.51 -20.87
CA TYR A 351 -5.87 6.72 -21.02
C TYR A 351 -5.24 5.61 -21.86
N THR A 352 -4.15 5.86 -22.58
CA THR A 352 -3.53 4.84 -23.46
C THR A 352 -3.12 3.57 -22.71
N ALA A 353 -3.35 2.39 -23.32
CA ALA A 353 -2.81 1.11 -22.84
C ALA A 353 -1.33 0.92 -23.18
N THR A 354 -0.76 1.80 -24.01
CA THR A 354 0.64 1.80 -24.41
C THR A 354 1.33 3.11 -23.97
N PRO A 355 1.37 3.41 -22.65
CA PRO A 355 2.04 4.61 -22.18
C PRO A 355 3.54 4.53 -22.50
N ALA A 356 4.08 5.65 -22.97
CA ALA A 356 5.49 5.76 -23.34
C ALA A 356 6.08 7.05 -22.76
N PRO A 357 7.41 7.08 -22.52
CA PRO A 357 8.11 8.32 -22.21
C PRO A 357 7.87 9.39 -23.29
N PRO A 358 7.96 10.68 -22.96
CA PRO A 358 7.82 11.74 -23.96
C PRO A 358 8.88 11.58 -25.05
N ASN A 359 8.44 11.64 -26.32
CA ASN A 359 9.35 11.75 -27.45
C ASN A 359 10.02 13.12 -27.41
N ASN A 360 11.26 13.19 -26.93
CA ASN A 360 12.06 14.41 -26.99
C ASN A 360 12.29 14.75 -28.48
N ALA A 361 11.64 15.81 -28.98
CA ALA A 361 11.74 16.21 -30.37
C ALA A 361 13.21 16.41 -30.78
N GLY A 362 13.70 15.59 -31.72
CA GLY A 362 15.09 15.58 -32.17
C GLY A 362 15.98 14.48 -31.55
N ALA A 363 15.46 13.65 -30.64
CA ALA A 363 16.17 12.47 -30.17
C ALA A 363 16.26 11.41 -31.28
N ALA A 364 17.41 10.73 -31.35
CA ALA A 364 17.56 9.54 -32.20
C ALA A 364 16.55 8.45 -31.77
N PRO A 365 16.13 7.55 -32.68
CA PRO A 365 15.33 6.40 -32.29
C PRO A 365 16.01 5.65 -31.14
N GLN A 366 15.23 5.28 -30.13
CA GLN A 366 15.74 4.61 -28.93
C GLN A 366 16.44 3.31 -29.29
N CYS A 367 15.96 2.65 -30.36
CA CYS A 367 16.55 1.45 -30.93
C CYS A 367 16.94 1.65 -32.41
N ALA A 368 18.20 1.39 -32.75
CA ALA A 368 18.65 1.28 -34.14
C ALA A 368 18.27 -0.09 -34.73
N ALA A 369 17.09 -0.16 -35.35
CA ALA A 369 16.56 -1.40 -35.91
C ALA A 369 17.39 -1.90 -37.12
N SER A 370 17.77 -3.18 -37.09
CA SER A 370 18.32 -3.89 -38.25
C SER A 370 17.23 -4.13 -39.30
N SER A 371 17.61 -4.27 -40.58
CA SER A 371 16.68 -4.73 -41.63
C SER A 371 16.12 -6.14 -41.38
N SER A 372 16.72 -6.89 -40.46
CA SER A 372 16.24 -8.20 -40.01
C SER A 372 15.30 -8.13 -38.79
N ALA A 373 15.02 -6.94 -38.26
CA ALA A 373 14.09 -6.78 -37.16
C ALA A 373 12.65 -7.08 -37.61
N LEU A 374 11.86 -7.69 -36.72
CA LEU A 374 10.43 -7.89 -36.93
C LEU A 374 9.67 -6.75 -36.24
N GLY A 375 8.82 -6.05 -36.98
CA GLY A 375 8.19 -4.82 -36.51
C GLY A 375 9.18 -3.65 -36.39
N ASP A 376 8.67 -2.46 -36.04
CA ASP A 376 9.53 -1.33 -35.68
C ASP A 376 9.71 -1.32 -34.15
N PRO A 377 10.91 -1.55 -33.60
CA PRO A 377 11.14 -1.52 -32.16
C PRO A 377 10.97 -0.13 -31.53
N ASN A 378 10.71 0.91 -32.32
CA ASN A 378 10.36 2.25 -31.86
C ASN A 378 8.85 2.54 -31.94
N ASP A 379 8.05 1.61 -32.47
CA ASP A 379 6.59 1.71 -32.49
C ASP A 379 6.04 1.28 -31.12
N ILE A 380 5.40 2.22 -30.43
CA ILE A 380 4.86 2.02 -29.08
C ILE A 380 3.76 0.95 -29.03
N GLU A 381 3.08 0.67 -30.15
CA GLU A 381 2.05 -0.36 -30.23
C GLU A 381 2.61 -1.78 -30.25
N VAL A 382 3.90 -1.95 -30.59
CA VAL A 382 4.56 -3.26 -30.61
C VAL A 382 5.52 -3.48 -29.43
N THR A 383 5.84 -2.43 -28.68
CA THR A 383 6.68 -2.52 -27.47
C THR A 383 5.87 -2.82 -26.22
N ASN A 384 6.51 -3.44 -25.21
CA ASN A 384 5.91 -3.62 -23.89
C ASN A 384 6.11 -2.34 -23.04
N PRO A 385 5.06 -1.60 -22.67
CA PRO A 385 5.19 -0.36 -21.91
C PRO A 385 5.87 -0.53 -20.56
N TRP A 386 5.74 -1.71 -19.95
CA TRP A 386 6.32 -1.99 -18.64
C TRP A 386 7.83 -1.88 -18.59
N ASP A 387 8.53 -2.08 -19.72
CA ASP A 387 9.99 -1.98 -19.75
C ASP A 387 10.45 -0.56 -19.43
N ALA A 388 9.87 0.45 -20.10
CA ALA A 388 10.17 1.86 -19.84
C ALA A 388 9.62 2.34 -18.48
N ILE A 389 8.43 1.87 -18.08
CA ILE A 389 7.83 2.24 -16.78
C ILE A 389 8.73 1.76 -15.64
N VAL A 390 9.12 0.48 -15.66
CA VAL A 390 9.96 -0.11 -14.60
C VAL A 390 11.35 0.51 -14.61
N GLU A 391 11.96 0.70 -15.78
CA GLU A 391 13.25 1.41 -15.91
C GLU A 391 13.18 2.77 -15.23
N SER A 392 12.17 3.58 -15.55
CA SER A 392 12.05 4.91 -14.98
C SER A 392 11.71 4.89 -13.48
N ALA A 393 10.84 3.99 -13.03
CA ALA A 393 10.45 3.89 -11.63
C ALA A 393 11.61 3.45 -10.72
N LEU A 394 12.51 2.59 -11.22
CA LEU A 394 13.73 2.17 -10.51
C LEU A 394 14.68 3.32 -10.19
N HIS A 395 14.62 4.40 -10.98
CA HIS A 395 15.45 5.58 -10.82
C HIS A 395 14.72 6.75 -10.15
N ALA A 396 13.46 6.55 -9.73
CA ALA A 396 12.72 7.57 -9.02
C ALA A 396 13.34 7.79 -7.62
N PRO A 397 13.60 9.05 -7.22
CA PRO A 397 14.19 9.34 -5.91
C PRO A 397 13.20 9.10 -4.76
N GLU A 398 11.90 9.18 -5.06
CA GLU A 398 10.82 9.07 -4.07
C GLU A 398 10.33 7.62 -4.01
N SER A 399 10.45 6.99 -2.83
CA SER A 399 10.26 5.55 -2.65
C SER A 399 8.84 5.06 -2.96
N HIS A 400 7.81 5.90 -2.82
CA HIS A 400 6.44 5.49 -3.11
C HIS A 400 6.18 5.27 -4.61
N ILE A 401 6.95 5.91 -5.49
CA ILE A 401 6.84 5.70 -6.95
C ILE A 401 7.17 4.25 -7.31
N VAL A 402 8.35 3.76 -6.89
CA VAL A 402 8.76 2.38 -7.19
C VAL A 402 7.84 1.36 -6.51
N LYS A 403 7.34 1.66 -5.30
CA LYS A 403 6.35 0.82 -4.59
C LYS A 403 5.03 0.72 -5.37
N ALA A 404 4.50 1.85 -5.86
CA ALA A 404 3.24 1.88 -6.61
C ALA A 404 3.37 1.16 -7.95
N VAL A 405 4.46 1.40 -8.70
CA VAL A 405 4.73 0.70 -9.96
C VAL A 405 4.91 -0.79 -9.73
N ARG A 406 5.62 -1.20 -8.67
CA ARG A 406 5.75 -2.62 -8.31
C ARG A 406 4.40 -3.28 -8.04
N ALA A 407 3.51 -2.63 -7.28
CA ALA A 407 2.18 -3.14 -7.00
C ALA A 407 1.34 -3.30 -8.28
N LEU A 408 1.36 -2.31 -9.19
CA LEU A 408 0.65 -2.36 -10.46
C LEU A 408 1.25 -3.40 -11.41
N TYR A 409 2.57 -3.55 -11.45
CA TYR A 409 3.26 -4.55 -12.25
C TYR A 409 2.84 -5.97 -11.81
N TYR A 410 2.83 -6.24 -10.50
CA TYR A 410 2.31 -7.50 -9.97
C TYR A 410 0.85 -7.72 -10.34
N ALA A 411 0.00 -6.70 -10.17
CA ALA A 411 -1.40 -6.80 -10.53
C ALA A 411 -1.59 -7.12 -12.02
N ALA A 412 -0.78 -6.54 -12.90
CA ALA A 412 -0.76 -6.87 -14.32
C ALA A 412 -0.28 -8.30 -14.60
N GLN A 413 0.70 -8.83 -13.86
CA GLN A 413 1.09 -10.24 -13.97
C GLN A 413 -0.06 -11.20 -13.61
N GLN A 414 -0.86 -10.85 -12.61
CA GLN A 414 -1.96 -11.70 -12.14
C GLN A 414 -3.24 -11.55 -12.99
N PHE A 415 -3.55 -10.33 -13.42
CA PHE A 415 -4.87 -9.96 -13.94
C PHE A 415 -4.81 -9.24 -15.30
N GLY A 416 -3.64 -9.11 -15.91
CA GLY A 416 -3.47 -8.39 -17.18
C GLY A 416 -4.22 -9.03 -18.37
N ALA A 417 -4.53 -10.33 -18.29
CA ALA A 417 -5.31 -11.05 -19.30
C ALA A 417 -6.83 -11.05 -19.02
N THR A 418 -7.29 -10.36 -17.97
CA THR A 418 -8.72 -10.27 -17.66
C THR A 418 -9.47 -9.58 -18.81
N PRO A 419 -10.51 -10.20 -19.40
CA PRO A 419 -11.29 -9.55 -20.46
C PRO A 419 -12.16 -8.43 -19.91
N ALA A 420 -12.70 -7.58 -20.79
CA ALA A 420 -13.66 -6.53 -20.43
C ALA A 420 -14.82 -7.09 -19.60
N GLY A 421 -15.11 -6.46 -18.46
CA GLY A 421 -16.15 -6.87 -17.52
C GLY A 421 -15.79 -8.11 -16.69
N GLY A 422 -14.57 -8.64 -16.84
CA GLY A 422 -14.06 -9.80 -16.13
C GLY A 422 -13.44 -9.47 -14.76
N ALA A 423 -13.36 -8.19 -14.38
CA ALA A 423 -12.86 -7.81 -13.06
C ALA A 423 -13.78 -8.39 -11.96
N PRO A 424 -13.22 -8.95 -10.87
CA PRO A 424 -14.03 -9.51 -9.77
C PRO A 424 -14.99 -8.48 -9.20
N GLY A 425 -16.29 -8.78 -9.20
CA GLY A 425 -17.34 -7.87 -8.76
C GLY A 425 -17.67 -6.74 -9.73
N ALA A 426 -17.23 -6.79 -11.00
CA ALA A 426 -17.63 -5.81 -12.02
C ALA A 426 -19.14 -5.80 -12.28
N LEU A 427 -19.76 -6.98 -12.23
CA LEU A 427 -21.18 -7.18 -12.43
C LEU A 427 -21.82 -7.80 -11.17
N ASP A 428 -23.04 -7.40 -10.86
CA ASP A 428 -23.86 -7.99 -9.79
C ASP A 428 -24.44 -9.35 -10.22
N ALA A 429 -25.14 -10.03 -9.30
CA ALA A 429 -25.75 -11.32 -9.59
C ALA A 429 -26.82 -11.29 -10.70
N ALA A 430 -27.35 -10.11 -11.04
CA ALA A 430 -28.30 -9.90 -12.13
C ALA A 430 -27.61 -9.49 -13.45
N GLY A 431 -26.28 -9.37 -13.47
CA GLY A 431 -25.50 -8.98 -14.63
C GLY A 431 -25.44 -7.47 -14.89
N ASN A 432 -25.89 -6.64 -13.95
CA ASN A 432 -25.78 -5.19 -14.03
C ASN A 432 -24.41 -4.74 -13.54
N GLU A 433 -23.92 -3.60 -14.04
CA GLU A 433 -22.67 -3.02 -13.54
C GLU A 433 -22.80 -2.62 -12.07
N THR A 434 -21.82 -3.00 -11.25
CA THR A 434 -21.77 -2.60 -9.84
C THR A 434 -21.35 -1.14 -9.69
N ILE A 435 -20.48 -0.67 -10.57
CA ILE A 435 -20.07 0.73 -10.77
C ILE A 435 -20.08 1.00 -12.27
N THR A 436 -20.64 2.12 -12.71
CA THR A 436 -20.69 2.52 -14.12
C THR A 436 -19.29 2.46 -14.76
N GLY A 437 -19.17 1.83 -15.92
CA GLY A 437 -17.92 1.67 -16.68
C GLY A 437 -17.15 0.39 -16.37
N MET A 438 -17.55 -0.37 -15.33
CA MET A 438 -16.90 -1.63 -14.99
C MET A 438 -17.10 -2.73 -16.04
N ARG A 439 -18.12 -2.64 -16.90
CA ARG A 439 -18.33 -3.58 -18.01
C ARG A 439 -17.22 -3.52 -19.06
N ASP A 440 -16.62 -2.34 -19.24
CA ASP A 440 -15.57 -2.11 -20.22
C ASP A 440 -14.17 -2.19 -19.61
N ALA A 441 -14.06 -2.14 -18.27
CA ALA A 441 -12.79 -2.35 -17.56
C ALA A 441 -12.23 -3.75 -17.81
N ASP A 442 -10.97 -3.81 -18.28
CA ASP A 442 -10.23 -5.03 -18.58
C ASP A 442 -8.84 -5.00 -17.90
N GLY A 443 -8.04 -6.06 -18.09
CA GLY A 443 -6.72 -6.19 -17.48
C GLY A 443 -5.73 -5.06 -17.81
N THR A 444 -6.02 -4.21 -18.81
CA THR A 444 -5.17 -3.06 -19.14
C THR A 444 -5.28 -1.93 -18.12
N VAL A 445 -6.24 -1.95 -17.18
CA VAL A 445 -6.33 -0.91 -16.13
C VAL A 445 -5.03 -0.70 -15.36
N PHE A 446 -4.23 -1.75 -15.16
CA PHE A 446 -2.99 -1.67 -14.37
C PHE A 446 -1.88 -0.93 -15.12
N VAL A 447 -1.71 -1.18 -16.42
CA VAL A 447 -0.72 -0.46 -17.24
C VAL A 447 -1.16 0.97 -17.51
N ARG A 448 -2.48 1.20 -17.70
CA ARG A 448 -3.05 2.55 -17.82
C ARG A 448 -2.83 3.36 -16.54
N ALA A 449 -3.07 2.76 -15.38
CA ALA A 449 -2.80 3.38 -14.08
C ALA A 449 -1.31 3.72 -13.93
N ALA A 450 -0.41 2.80 -14.28
CA ALA A 450 1.03 3.07 -14.23
C ALA A 450 1.44 4.20 -15.19
N GLY A 451 0.88 4.24 -16.40
CA GLY A 451 1.08 5.35 -17.34
C GLY A 451 0.62 6.71 -16.80
N VAL A 452 -0.54 6.74 -16.12
CA VAL A 452 -1.03 7.94 -15.43
C VAL A 452 -0.05 8.39 -14.34
N LEU A 453 0.46 7.46 -13.53
CA LEU A 453 1.48 7.77 -12.52
C LEU A 453 2.74 8.34 -13.17
N MET A 454 3.29 7.69 -14.19
CA MET A 454 4.51 8.15 -14.86
C MET A 454 4.33 9.52 -15.53
N GLY A 455 3.14 9.81 -16.07
CA GLY A 455 2.82 11.11 -16.66
C GLY A 455 2.84 12.28 -15.67
N GLN A 456 2.59 12.02 -14.38
CA GLN A 456 2.54 13.06 -13.32
C GLN A 456 3.76 13.05 -12.42
N LEU A 457 4.33 11.87 -12.15
CA LEU A 457 5.46 11.67 -11.24
C LEU A 457 6.80 11.64 -11.97
N GLY A 458 6.77 11.63 -13.30
CA GLY A 458 7.94 11.88 -14.15
C GLY A 458 8.60 10.62 -14.69
N TRP A 459 8.89 10.64 -15.99
CA TRP A 459 9.77 9.70 -16.68
C TRP A 459 11.25 10.06 -16.43
N VAL A 460 11.71 9.93 -15.19
CA VAL A 460 13.04 10.39 -14.74
C VAL A 460 14.22 9.75 -15.49
N ALA A 461 14.09 8.49 -15.95
CA ALA A 461 15.11 7.86 -16.80
C ALA A 461 15.16 8.45 -18.23
N HIS A 462 14.16 9.26 -18.60
CA HIS A 462 14.01 9.86 -19.92
C HIS A 462 14.07 11.41 -19.88
N GLY A 463 14.63 11.97 -18.81
CA GLY A 463 14.96 13.40 -18.71
C GLY A 463 13.85 14.30 -18.18
N GLN A 464 12.73 13.75 -17.71
CA GLN A 464 11.76 14.52 -16.93
C GLN A 464 12.22 14.67 -15.48
N GLU A 465 11.81 15.74 -14.81
CA GLU A 465 11.99 15.88 -13.37
C GLU A 465 11.01 14.97 -12.62
N ALA A 466 11.37 14.59 -11.39
CA ALA A 466 10.47 13.86 -10.51
C ALA A 466 9.32 14.79 -10.05
N GLY A 467 8.08 14.31 -10.19
CA GLY A 467 6.89 14.98 -9.69
C GLY A 467 6.62 14.68 -8.22
N SER A 468 5.45 15.12 -7.74
CA SER A 468 5.02 14.94 -6.35
C SER A 468 3.61 14.39 -6.26
N TRP A 469 3.35 13.57 -5.24
CA TRP A 469 2.00 13.11 -4.91
C TRP A 469 1.09 14.25 -4.44
N ASP A 470 -0.19 14.16 -4.77
CA ASP A 470 -1.19 15.16 -4.39
C ASP A 470 -1.70 14.94 -2.95
N GLY A 471 -1.74 16.01 -2.16
CA GLY A 471 -2.19 16.01 -0.77
C GLY A 471 -3.57 16.66 -0.53
N SER A 472 -4.25 17.15 -1.56
CA SER A 472 -5.44 18.02 -1.43
C SER A 472 -6.73 17.29 -1.09
N GLY A 473 -6.90 16.02 -1.46
CA GLY A 473 -8.12 15.27 -1.20
C GLY A 473 -9.11 15.42 -2.35
N LEU A 474 -8.96 14.54 -3.33
CA LEU A 474 -9.57 14.69 -4.65
C LEU A 474 -11.11 14.59 -4.67
N GLY A 475 -11.74 14.14 -3.59
CA GLY A 475 -13.18 14.00 -3.53
C GLY A 475 -13.96 15.31 -3.34
N TRP A 476 -13.31 16.39 -2.90
CA TRP A 476 -13.96 17.70 -2.80
C TRP A 476 -13.87 18.47 -4.13
N GLU A 477 -14.98 19.05 -4.58
CA GLU A 477 -15.01 19.93 -5.76
C GLU A 477 -13.99 21.07 -5.66
N ALA A 478 -13.94 21.73 -4.51
CA ALA A 478 -13.06 22.86 -4.24
C ALA A 478 -11.56 22.49 -4.25
N ALA A 479 -11.19 21.21 -4.08
CA ALA A 479 -9.80 20.78 -4.22
C ALA A 479 -9.27 20.96 -5.66
N TRP A 480 -10.18 21.12 -6.62
CA TRP A 480 -9.87 21.31 -8.03
C TRP A 480 -10.05 22.76 -8.49
N ASP A 481 -10.38 23.70 -7.61
CA ASP A 481 -10.50 25.11 -7.97
C ASP A 481 -9.12 25.68 -8.38
N GLY A 482 -9.11 26.54 -9.41
CA GLY A 482 -7.89 27.18 -9.92
C GLY A 482 -7.10 26.36 -10.96
N GLU A 483 -7.49 25.12 -11.23
CA GLU A 483 -6.90 24.32 -12.31
C GLU A 483 -7.52 24.68 -13.67
N ALA A 484 -6.67 24.87 -14.69
CA ALA A 484 -7.14 25.12 -16.05
C ALA A 484 -7.72 23.85 -16.68
N PHE A 485 -8.95 23.92 -17.19
CA PHE A 485 -9.52 22.86 -18.03
C PHE A 485 -8.73 22.76 -19.34
N LYS A 486 -8.22 21.56 -19.65
CA LYS A 486 -7.59 21.27 -20.93
C LYS A 486 -8.53 20.38 -21.75
N PRO A 487 -9.19 20.91 -22.79
CA PRO A 487 -9.97 20.06 -23.68
C PRO A 487 -9.03 19.00 -24.27
N ARG A 488 -9.45 17.73 -24.21
CA ARG A 488 -8.67 16.62 -24.77
C ARG A 488 -8.50 16.83 -26.28
N ALA A 489 -7.28 16.66 -26.77
CA ALA A 489 -6.96 16.65 -28.20
C ALA A 489 -7.46 15.36 -28.87
#